data_AF-A0A256WA55-F1
#
_entry.id   AF-A0A256WA55-F1
#
_cell.length_a   1.000
_cell.length_b   1.000
_cell.length_c   1.000
_cell.angle_alpha   90.00
_cell.angle_beta   90.00
_cell.angle_gamma   90.00
#
_symmetry.space_group_name_H-M   'P 1'
#
loop_
_entity.id
_entity.type
_entity.pdbx_description
1 polymer ?
#
loop_
_entity_poly.entity_id
_entity_poly.type
_entity_poly.pdbx_seq_one_letter_code
_entity_poly.pdbx_strand_id
1 'polypeptide(L)'
;MIKLHIINTIARYEMRTLLRSWFFRIFAGLAIIGLGIFNVAVFVPASGAPWIYRALPASIPYANLIILNLGQAIVAVFLASEFLKQDRKNDTVEVIYARSMTNAEYILGKALGILSVFFILNLIVLIMGIGFSFISSDSTQGILEFFFYPLLISVPTLVFILGLSFFLMTVLKNQAITFIILLGYIALTIFYLNTKYYHLFDYIAYQIPMMNSTIGGFGNFYEVLMHRGIYLFFGLGLIFFTVFKLERLPQSRKMASFPILLTIVSLCLAGFFAEKYISIKKGDISFKKQMIQLNNDFVNAPKVKVTSCDIELEHLGKEIAVMAGLGICNETDFGIDTLIFSLNPSLRIISAGSHGEKLQYKRKMHLLMIKYPGGLLPGDSAELSINYQGTINESTHFLDQNLDGYEDNFSLEIFRVRKRYAYLQDGFVCLTSGSLWYPTSGVGYASTKPALHFPDFTKFTLKVKTDTNLVAVSQGGLNKTSPGEFEFKPKVALPKISLLIADYNKYSIKVDSIEYSLFAKEGNQYFLDHFNDFTDSLPNFRSATAFCVG
;
A
#
# COMPACT_ATOMS: atom_id res chain seq x y z
N MET A 1 18.26 2.40 -38.94
CA MET A 1 18.26 1.29 -37.95
C MET A 1 19.03 1.78 -36.73
N ILE A 2 18.41 1.79 -35.55
CA ILE A 2 19.05 2.23 -34.30
C ILE A 2 20.11 1.18 -33.92
N LYS A 3 21.35 1.61 -33.69
CA LYS A 3 22.47 0.75 -33.30
C LYS A 3 22.68 0.84 -31.79
N LEU A 4 22.31 -0.23 -31.07
CA LEU A 4 22.49 -0.36 -29.62
C LEU A 4 23.92 -0.10 -29.14
N HIS A 5 24.93 -0.52 -29.92
CA HIS A 5 26.33 -0.25 -29.59
C HIS A 5 26.67 1.25 -29.55
N ILE A 6 26.06 2.07 -30.43
CA ILE A 6 26.26 3.52 -30.43
C ILE A 6 25.66 4.13 -29.16
N ILE A 7 24.42 3.75 -28.83
CA ILE A 7 23.75 4.18 -27.58
C ILE A 7 24.62 3.86 -26.36
N ASN A 8 25.09 2.62 -26.26
CA ASN A 8 25.93 2.18 -25.14
C ASN A 8 27.27 2.93 -25.08
N THR A 9 27.86 3.22 -26.23
CA THR A 9 29.10 4.00 -26.30
C THR A 9 28.88 5.43 -25.81
N ILE A 10 27.82 6.08 -26.26
CA ILE A 10 27.43 7.42 -25.81
C ILE A 10 27.14 7.41 -24.31
N ALA A 11 26.37 6.44 -23.82
CA ALA A 11 26.07 6.29 -22.40
C ALA A 11 27.33 6.13 -21.53
N ARG A 12 28.31 5.34 -21.98
CA ARG A 12 29.59 5.17 -21.27
C ARG A 12 30.41 6.46 -21.23
N TYR A 13 30.45 7.21 -22.32
CA TYR A 13 31.14 8.51 -22.33
C TYR A 13 30.43 9.51 -21.42
N GLU A 14 29.10 9.56 -21.48
CA GLU A 14 28.30 10.45 -20.62
C GLU A 14 28.50 10.12 -19.14
N MET A 15 28.43 8.83 -18.79
CA MET A 15 28.73 8.32 -17.46
C MET A 15 30.12 8.77 -16.98
N ARG A 16 31.16 8.64 -17.82
CA ARG A 16 32.52 9.08 -17.48
C ARG A 16 32.62 10.59 -17.29
N THR A 17 31.96 11.39 -18.12
CA THR A 17 31.94 12.85 -18.00
C THR A 17 31.28 13.26 -16.68
N LEU A 18 30.13 12.68 -16.37
CA LEU A 18 29.37 12.99 -15.17
C LEU A 18 30.13 12.54 -13.90
N LEU A 19 30.74 11.36 -13.91
CA LEU A 19 31.62 10.88 -12.83
C LEU A 19 32.91 11.72 -12.67
N ARG A 20 33.29 12.54 -13.65
CA ARG A 20 34.41 13.49 -13.56
C ARG A 20 33.98 14.88 -13.10
N SER A 21 32.70 15.19 -13.14
CA SER A 21 32.18 16.48 -12.69
C SER A 21 32.38 16.65 -11.18
N TRP A 22 33.02 17.76 -10.79
CA TRP A 22 33.15 18.13 -9.38
C TRP A 22 31.80 18.30 -8.70
N PHE A 23 30.82 18.87 -9.39
CA PHE A 23 29.46 19.04 -8.87
C PHE A 23 28.83 17.69 -8.48
N PHE A 24 28.88 16.71 -9.39
CA PHE A 24 28.35 15.38 -9.09
C PHE A 24 29.16 14.67 -8.01
N ARG A 25 30.50 14.76 -8.02
CA ARG A 25 31.35 14.14 -7.00
C ARG A 25 31.08 14.68 -5.60
N ILE A 26 30.92 16.00 -5.48
CA ILE A 26 30.59 16.65 -4.21
C ILE A 26 29.21 16.17 -3.74
N PHE A 27 28.20 16.19 -4.62
CA PHE A 27 26.87 15.67 -4.28
C PHE A 27 26.91 14.21 -3.85
N ALA A 28 27.53 13.33 -4.65
CA ALA A 28 27.62 11.91 -4.34
C ALA A 28 28.37 11.66 -3.03
N GLY A 29 29.48 12.37 -2.80
CA GLY A 29 30.23 12.32 -1.54
C GLY A 29 29.40 12.76 -0.34
N LEU A 30 28.70 13.91 -0.44
CA LEU A 30 27.81 14.40 0.60
C LEU A 30 26.62 13.45 0.85
N ALA A 31 26.04 12.88 -0.21
CA ALA A 31 24.95 11.92 -0.08
C ALA A 31 25.40 10.64 0.62
N ILE A 32 26.56 10.08 0.23
CA ILE A 32 27.12 8.88 0.85
C ILE A 32 27.48 9.15 2.32
N ILE A 33 28.20 10.25 2.61
CA ILE A 33 28.58 10.60 3.98
C ILE A 33 27.35 10.91 4.83
N GLY A 34 26.44 11.73 4.33
CA GLY A 34 25.23 12.14 5.04
C GLY A 34 24.31 10.96 5.35
N LEU A 35 24.07 10.08 4.38
CA LEU A 35 23.31 8.85 4.60
C LEU A 35 24.08 7.86 5.47
N GLY A 36 25.41 7.83 5.41
CA GLY A 36 26.24 7.05 6.33
C GLY A 36 26.05 7.50 7.78
N ILE A 37 26.14 8.81 8.05
CA ILE A 37 25.88 9.40 9.37
C ILE A 37 24.44 9.12 9.81
N PHE A 38 23.47 9.27 8.91
CA PHE A 38 22.07 8.96 9.18
C PHE A 38 21.89 7.49 9.60
N ASN A 39 22.45 6.54 8.85
CA ASN A 39 22.37 5.12 9.21
C ASN A 39 23.07 4.84 10.55
N VAL A 40 24.25 5.42 10.81
CA VAL A 40 24.91 5.29 12.13
C VAL A 40 24.00 5.81 13.24
N ALA A 41 23.43 7.01 13.09
CA ALA A 41 22.52 7.57 14.07
C ALA A 41 21.29 6.67 14.28
N VAL A 42 20.72 6.13 13.20
CA VAL A 42 19.60 5.20 13.27
C VAL A 42 19.96 3.92 13.99
N PHE A 43 21.19 3.40 13.94
CA PHE A 43 21.56 2.13 14.58
C PHE A 43 22.21 2.27 15.96
N VAL A 44 22.63 3.46 16.38
CA VAL A 44 23.15 3.71 17.73
C VAL A 44 21.98 3.90 18.71
N PRO A 45 21.80 3.05 19.74
CA PRO A 45 20.67 3.17 20.67
C PRO A 45 20.60 4.52 21.40
N ALA A 46 21.75 5.11 21.72
CA ALA A 46 21.87 6.39 22.42
C ALA A 46 21.46 7.61 21.59
N SER A 47 21.20 7.46 20.28
CA SER A 47 20.81 8.58 19.41
C SER A 47 19.39 9.07 19.63
N GLY A 48 18.53 8.26 20.26
CA GLY A 48 17.09 8.52 20.35
C GLY A 48 16.34 8.39 19.03
N ALA A 49 16.95 7.81 17.99
CA ALA A 49 16.29 7.61 16.71
C ALA A 49 15.01 6.76 16.85
N PRO A 50 13.89 7.16 16.22
CA PRO A 50 12.63 6.40 16.29
C PRO A 50 12.81 4.94 15.86
N TRP A 51 12.25 4.02 16.64
CA TRP A 51 12.40 2.58 16.40
C TRP A 51 11.87 2.13 15.03
N ILE A 52 10.90 2.84 14.45
CA ILE A 52 10.33 2.53 13.13
C ILE A 52 11.38 2.44 12.00
N TYR A 53 12.51 3.13 12.13
CA TYR A 53 13.61 3.03 11.16
C TYR A 53 14.32 1.67 11.18
N ARG A 54 14.23 0.92 12.29
CA ARG A 54 14.80 -0.43 12.47
C ARG A 54 13.74 -1.54 12.54
N ALA A 55 12.46 -1.18 12.66
CA ALA A 55 11.36 -2.11 12.91
C ALA A 55 11.11 -3.12 11.76
N LEU A 56 11.32 -2.71 10.51
CA LEU A 56 11.03 -3.53 9.32
C LEU A 56 12.26 -3.61 8.40
N PRO A 57 12.43 -4.69 7.60
CA PRO A 57 13.55 -4.79 6.65
C PRO A 57 13.53 -3.67 5.63
N ALA A 58 12.32 -3.24 5.29
CA ALA A 58 12.02 -2.22 4.32
C ALA A 58 12.39 -0.80 4.80
N SER A 59 12.46 -0.56 6.10
CA SER A 59 12.56 0.79 6.66
C SER A 59 13.84 1.52 6.22
N ILE A 60 15.01 0.90 6.37
CA ILE A 60 16.30 1.48 5.98
C ILE A 60 16.41 1.72 4.46
N PRO A 61 16.18 0.73 3.58
CA PRO A 61 16.25 0.97 2.14
C PRO A 61 15.25 2.02 1.69
N TYR A 62 14.04 2.02 2.24
CA TYR A 62 13.03 3.01 1.91
C TYR A 62 13.43 4.42 2.35
N ALA A 63 13.91 4.58 3.59
CA ALA A 63 14.37 5.85 4.14
C ALA A 63 15.52 6.44 3.32
N ASN A 64 16.57 5.63 3.11
CA ASN A 64 17.75 6.05 2.36
C ASN A 64 17.40 6.48 0.94
N LEU A 65 16.49 5.76 0.27
CA LEU A 65 16.09 6.10 -1.09
C LEU A 65 15.16 7.31 -1.17
N ILE A 66 14.22 7.52 -0.24
CA ILE A 66 13.42 8.75 -0.21
C ILE A 66 14.35 9.97 -0.04
N ILE A 67 15.26 9.92 0.93
CA ILE A 67 16.18 11.03 1.23
C ILE A 67 17.07 11.29 0.01
N LEU A 68 17.63 10.23 -0.58
CA LEU A 68 18.46 10.33 -1.77
C LEU A 68 17.68 10.86 -2.98
N ASN A 69 16.44 10.39 -3.21
CA ASN A 69 15.64 10.73 -4.38
C ASN A 69 15.33 12.23 -4.45
N LEU A 70 15.08 12.87 -3.30
CA LEU A 70 14.90 14.33 -3.23
C LEU A 70 16.14 15.08 -3.71
N GLY A 71 17.32 14.72 -3.19
CA GLY A 71 18.58 15.33 -3.61
C GLY A 71 18.92 15.03 -5.08
N GLN A 72 18.68 13.81 -5.52
CA GLN A 72 18.89 13.37 -6.90
C GLN A 72 18.01 14.14 -7.89
N ALA A 73 16.74 14.40 -7.56
CA ALA A 73 15.86 15.19 -8.42
C ALA A 73 16.41 16.60 -8.66
N ILE A 74 16.92 17.26 -7.60
CA ILE A 74 17.54 18.59 -7.71
C ILE A 74 18.82 18.52 -8.54
N VAL A 75 19.73 17.58 -8.25
CA VAL A 75 21.01 17.45 -8.97
C VAL A 75 20.80 17.07 -10.44
N ALA A 76 19.80 16.24 -10.74
CA ALA A 76 19.43 15.86 -12.10
C ALA A 76 19.01 17.08 -12.94
N VAL A 77 18.28 18.04 -12.36
CA VAL A 77 17.92 19.31 -13.03
C VAL A 77 19.17 20.08 -13.46
N PHE A 78 20.14 20.23 -12.56
CA PHE A 78 21.40 20.92 -12.87
C PHE A 78 22.17 20.22 -13.99
N LEU A 79 22.35 18.91 -13.87
CA LEU A 79 23.13 18.11 -14.83
C LEU A 79 22.47 18.08 -16.21
N ALA A 80 21.14 17.95 -16.29
CA ALA A 80 20.42 17.96 -17.55
C ALA A 80 20.46 19.33 -18.24
N SER A 81 20.43 20.43 -17.47
CA SER A 81 20.46 21.79 -17.99
C SER A 81 21.86 22.21 -18.48
N GLU A 82 22.92 21.79 -17.77
CA GLU A 82 24.31 22.05 -18.17
C GLU A 82 24.69 21.27 -19.42
N PHE A 83 24.19 20.03 -19.54
CA PHE A 83 24.40 19.15 -20.68
C PHE A 83 23.98 19.79 -22.02
N LEU A 84 22.75 20.31 -22.13
CA LEU A 84 22.24 20.88 -23.39
C LEU A 84 22.93 22.19 -23.81
N LYS A 85 23.64 22.86 -22.89
CA LYS A 85 24.42 24.08 -23.19
C LYS A 85 25.78 23.78 -23.81
N GLN A 86 26.45 22.70 -23.37
CA GLN A 86 27.75 22.31 -23.93
C GLN A 86 27.68 22.04 -25.43
N ASP A 87 26.53 21.58 -25.92
CA ASP A 87 26.33 21.27 -27.33
C ASP A 87 26.10 22.52 -28.19
N ARG A 88 25.34 23.52 -27.71
CA ARG A 88 25.05 24.75 -28.46
C ARG A 88 26.29 25.64 -28.69
N LYS A 89 27.33 25.51 -27.85
CA LYS A 89 28.60 26.23 -28.07
C LYS A 89 29.46 25.64 -29.21
N ASN A 90 29.11 24.47 -29.73
CA ASN A 90 29.85 23.80 -30.81
C ASN A 90 29.26 24.07 -32.21
N ASP A 91 28.29 25.00 -32.35
CA ASP A 91 27.59 25.30 -33.61
C ASP A 91 28.52 25.66 -34.79
N THR A 92 29.72 26.20 -34.52
CA THR A 92 30.71 26.52 -35.58
C THR A 92 31.55 25.30 -36.02
N VAL A 93 31.59 24.24 -35.21
CA VAL A 93 32.40 23.03 -35.43
C VAL A 93 31.54 21.84 -35.91
N GLU A 94 30.22 21.87 -35.70
CA GLU A 94 29.29 20.83 -36.16
C GLU A 94 29.28 20.67 -37.70
N VAL A 95 29.59 21.73 -38.47
CA VAL A 95 29.72 21.67 -39.94
C VAL A 95 30.93 20.82 -40.38
N ILE A 96 31.97 20.73 -39.54
CA ILE A 96 33.21 19.98 -39.84
C ILE A 96 33.11 18.52 -39.35
N TYR A 97 32.34 18.25 -38.29
CA TYR A 97 32.17 16.91 -37.73
C TYR A 97 30.80 16.33 -38.06
N ALA A 98 30.64 15.77 -39.26
CA ALA A 98 29.53 14.90 -39.59
C ALA A 98 29.59 13.63 -38.73
N ARG A 99 28.87 13.61 -37.60
CA ARG A 99 28.77 12.43 -36.74
C ARG A 99 27.72 11.47 -37.30
N SER A 100 28.06 10.19 -37.39
CA SER A 100 27.21 9.14 -37.97
C SER A 100 26.05 8.66 -37.08
N MET A 101 25.72 9.39 -36.01
CA MET A 101 24.72 8.99 -35.00
C MET A 101 23.40 9.75 -35.18
N THR A 102 22.28 9.06 -34.98
CA THR A 102 20.93 9.65 -35.02
C THR A 102 20.62 10.45 -33.76
N ASN A 103 19.63 11.35 -33.82
CA ASN A 103 19.12 12.08 -32.65
C ASN A 103 18.64 11.14 -31.54
N ALA A 104 17.99 10.03 -31.94
CA ALA A 104 17.50 9.02 -31.00
C ALA A 104 18.66 8.34 -30.28
N GLU A 105 19.67 7.87 -31.00
CA GLU A 105 20.86 7.24 -30.39
C GLU A 105 21.58 8.19 -29.44
N TYR A 106 21.65 9.47 -29.82
CA TYR A 106 22.30 10.51 -29.03
C TYR A 106 21.58 10.79 -27.70
N ILE A 107 20.30 11.18 -27.77
CA ILE A 107 19.53 11.57 -26.58
C ILE A 107 19.28 10.37 -25.67
N LEU A 108 18.96 9.19 -26.22
CA LEU A 108 18.77 7.98 -25.42
C LEU A 108 20.07 7.53 -24.77
N GLY A 109 21.20 7.57 -25.50
CA GLY A 109 22.51 7.26 -24.93
C GLY A 109 22.84 8.16 -23.75
N LYS A 110 22.56 9.46 -23.85
CA LYS A 110 22.79 10.40 -22.76
C LYS A 110 21.85 10.22 -21.59
N ALA A 111 20.55 10.09 -21.84
CA ALA A 111 19.56 9.80 -20.80
C ALA A 111 19.98 8.55 -20.01
N LEU A 112 20.34 7.47 -20.71
CA LEU A 112 20.81 6.22 -20.10
C LEU A 112 22.13 6.40 -19.34
N GLY A 113 23.06 7.21 -19.84
CA GLY A 113 24.31 7.51 -19.14
C GLY A 113 24.08 8.19 -17.79
N ILE A 114 23.21 9.21 -17.76
CA ILE A 114 22.84 9.92 -16.53
C ILE A 114 22.08 8.98 -15.57
N LEU A 115 21.06 8.28 -16.09
CA LEU A 115 20.28 7.32 -15.30
C LEU A 115 21.18 6.23 -14.69
N SER A 116 22.15 5.73 -15.44
CA SER A 116 23.08 4.69 -14.96
C SER A 116 23.93 5.19 -13.78
N VAL A 117 24.42 6.44 -13.81
CA VAL A 117 25.21 6.99 -12.70
C VAL A 117 24.37 7.12 -11.44
N PHE A 118 23.16 7.67 -11.55
CA PHE A 118 22.25 7.75 -10.40
C PHE A 118 21.85 6.36 -9.91
N PHE A 119 21.60 5.41 -10.79
CA PHE A 119 21.30 4.03 -10.41
C PHE A 119 22.45 3.37 -9.65
N ILE A 120 23.69 3.57 -10.08
CA ILE A 120 24.89 3.12 -9.35
C ILE A 120 24.95 3.77 -7.96
N LEU A 121 24.68 5.08 -7.86
CA LEU A 121 24.65 5.77 -6.57
C LEU A 121 23.56 5.21 -5.64
N ASN A 122 22.36 4.92 -6.17
CA ASN A 122 21.29 4.24 -5.43
C ASN A 122 21.78 2.89 -4.90
N LEU A 123 22.43 2.08 -5.75
CA LEU A 123 22.97 0.78 -5.34
C LEU A 123 24.04 0.90 -4.25
N ILE A 124 24.95 1.86 -4.34
CA ILE A 124 25.98 2.11 -3.31
C ILE A 124 25.33 2.44 -1.97
N VAL A 125 24.36 3.37 -1.97
CA VAL A 125 23.63 3.78 -0.75
C VAL A 125 22.85 2.61 -0.15
N LEU A 126 22.25 1.77 -1.00
CA LEU A 126 21.56 0.58 -0.56
C LEU A 126 22.50 -0.46 0.05
N ILE A 127 23.63 -0.76 -0.59
CA ILE A 127 24.66 -1.67 -0.05
C ILE A 127 25.16 -1.17 1.30
N MET A 128 25.35 0.14 1.46
CA MET A 128 25.70 0.74 2.74
C MET A 128 24.62 0.47 3.80
N GLY A 129 23.34 0.70 3.48
CA GLY A 129 22.22 0.40 4.38
C GLY A 129 22.11 -1.09 4.75
N ILE A 130 22.38 -2.00 3.80
CA ILE A 130 22.50 -3.44 4.03
C ILE A 130 23.62 -3.73 5.04
N GLY A 131 24.79 -3.13 4.84
CA GLY A 131 25.95 -3.31 5.73
C GLY A 131 25.61 -2.97 7.18
N PHE A 132 24.93 -1.85 7.42
CA PHE A 132 24.46 -1.47 8.76
C PHE A 132 23.40 -2.42 9.32
N SER A 133 22.49 -2.90 8.46
CA SER A 133 21.46 -3.86 8.87
C SER A 133 22.11 -5.19 9.33
N PHE A 134 23.08 -5.73 8.61
CA PHE A 134 23.79 -6.96 9.02
C PHE A 134 24.61 -6.82 10.32
N ILE A 135 25.02 -5.60 10.68
CA ILE A 135 25.75 -5.35 11.93
C ILE A 135 24.79 -5.32 13.14
N SER A 136 23.50 -5.06 12.91
CA SER A 136 22.48 -4.92 13.95
C SER A 136 21.69 -6.21 14.16
N SER A 137 21.70 -6.74 15.38
CA SER A 137 20.84 -7.84 15.83
C SER A 137 19.35 -7.54 15.66
N ASP A 138 18.98 -6.26 15.76
CA ASP A 138 17.60 -5.81 15.81
C ASP A 138 16.97 -5.62 14.42
N SER A 139 17.72 -5.82 13.33
CA SER A 139 17.21 -5.57 11.98
C SER A 139 16.67 -6.83 11.32
N THR A 140 15.46 -6.73 10.80
CA THR A 140 14.82 -7.78 10.02
C THR A 140 15.43 -7.78 8.61
N GLN A 141 15.77 -8.96 8.09
CA GLN A 141 16.54 -9.10 6.84
C GLN A 141 15.60 -9.35 5.66
N GLY A 142 15.68 -8.50 4.62
CA GLY A 142 14.86 -8.62 3.42
C GLY A 142 15.64 -8.09 2.22
N ILE A 143 15.97 -8.97 1.26
CA ILE A 143 16.81 -8.63 0.10
C ILE A 143 15.96 -8.07 -1.06
N LEU A 144 14.68 -8.45 -1.14
CA LEU A 144 13.80 -8.10 -2.26
C LEU A 144 13.47 -6.60 -2.29
N GLU A 145 13.33 -5.99 -1.11
CA GLU A 145 13.08 -4.58 -0.91
C GLU A 145 14.15 -3.71 -1.59
N PHE A 146 15.41 -4.15 -1.53
CA PHE A 146 16.55 -3.48 -2.16
C PHE A 146 16.48 -3.49 -3.69
N PHE A 147 15.75 -4.44 -4.30
CA PHE A 147 15.53 -4.46 -5.74
C PHE A 147 14.31 -3.65 -6.15
N PHE A 148 13.21 -3.72 -5.41
CA PHE A 148 11.97 -3.01 -5.76
C PHE A 148 12.09 -1.50 -5.59
N TYR A 149 12.70 -1.02 -4.49
CA TYR A 149 12.66 0.40 -4.18
C TYR A 149 13.37 1.32 -5.20
N PRO A 150 14.55 1.00 -5.75
CA PRO A 150 15.14 1.81 -6.82
C PRO A 150 14.24 1.94 -8.05
N LEU A 151 13.53 0.87 -8.40
CA LEU A 151 12.63 0.84 -9.56
C LEU A 151 11.34 1.62 -9.33
N LEU A 152 10.83 1.62 -8.09
CA LEU A 152 9.61 2.34 -7.73
C LEU A 152 9.90 3.81 -7.44
N ILE A 153 10.94 4.11 -6.66
CA ILE A 153 11.25 5.46 -6.17
C ILE A 153 12.08 6.21 -7.19
N SER A 154 13.32 5.79 -7.43
CA SER A 154 14.30 6.62 -8.13
C SER A 154 14.08 6.66 -9.65
N VAL A 155 13.82 5.51 -10.30
CA VAL A 155 13.75 5.44 -11.77
C VAL A 155 12.64 6.35 -12.35
N PRO A 156 11.37 6.30 -11.91
CA PRO A 156 10.33 7.14 -12.50
C PRO A 156 10.55 8.63 -12.21
N THR A 157 11.06 8.99 -11.03
CA THR A 157 11.42 10.38 -10.68
C THR A 157 12.51 10.90 -11.59
N LEU A 158 13.60 10.14 -11.77
CA LEU A 158 14.73 10.53 -12.61
C LEU A 158 14.34 10.63 -14.08
N VAL A 159 13.61 9.64 -14.62
CA VAL A 159 13.13 9.67 -16.01
C VAL A 159 12.23 10.88 -16.25
N PHE A 160 11.33 11.17 -15.31
CA PHE A 160 10.47 12.34 -15.40
C PHE A 160 11.24 13.66 -15.39
N ILE A 161 12.09 13.89 -14.38
CA ILE A 161 12.79 15.18 -14.25
C ILE A 161 13.82 15.39 -15.36
N LEU A 162 14.50 14.33 -15.83
CA LEU A 162 15.39 14.40 -16.99
C LEU A 162 14.61 14.71 -18.26
N GLY A 163 13.50 14.02 -18.50
CA GLY A 163 12.63 14.28 -19.65
C GLY A 163 12.09 15.70 -19.66
N LEU A 164 11.60 16.19 -18.51
CA LEU A 164 11.13 17.56 -18.35
C LEU A 164 12.25 18.58 -18.59
N SER A 165 13.44 18.32 -18.07
CA SER A 165 14.60 19.19 -18.26
C SER A 165 15.00 19.29 -19.74
N PHE A 166 15.05 18.15 -20.43
CA PHE A 166 15.38 18.11 -21.86
C PHE A 166 14.34 18.79 -22.73
N PHE A 167 13.06 18.58 -22.41
CA PHE A 167 11.94 19.24 -23.07
C PHE A 167 12.02 20.75 -22.92
N LEU A 168 12.08 21.25 -21.67
CA LEU A 168 12.09 22.68 -21.39
C LEU A 168 13.30 23.38 -22.00
N MET A 169 14.48 22.77 -21.92
CA MET A 169 15.68 23.38 -22.49
C MET A 169 15.64 23.42 -24.03
N THR A 170 14.98 22.46 -24.67
CA THR A 170 14.74 22.47 -26.13
C THR A 170 13.71 23.53 -26.54
N VAL A 171 12.67 23.75 -25.73
CA VAL A 171 11.60 24.74 -25.99
C VAL A 171 12.06 26.16 -25.69
N LEU A 172 12.62 26.40 -24.50
CA LEU A 172 12.97 27.72 -24.00
C LEU A 172 14.30 28.23 -24.53
N LYS A 173 15.20 27.33 -24.96
CA LYS A 173 16.55 27.64 -25.45
C LYS A 173 17.36 28.55 -24.51
N ASN A 174 17.03 28.56 -23.21
CA ASN A 174 17.69 29.36 -22.17
C ASN A 174 17.86 28.55 -20.88
N GLN A 175 19.11 28.36 -20.46
CA GLN A 175 19.47 27.55 -19.30
C GLN A 175 18.95 28.16 -17.99
N ALA A 176 19.14 29.45 -17.78
CA ALA A 176 18.77 30.10 -16.52
C ALA A 176 17.25 30.05 -16.31
N ILE A 177 16.49 30.33 -17.36
CA ILE A 177 15.02 30.26 -17.31
C ILE A 177 14.56 28.82 -17.08
N THR A 178 15.13 27.84 -17.80
CA THR A 178 14.80 26.42 -17.60
C THR A 178 15.07 25.98 -16.17
N PHE A 179 16.22 26.37 -15.62
CA PHE A 179 16.60 26.05 -14.25
C PHE A 179 15.64 26.64 -13.22
N ILE A 180 15.29 27.94 -13.35
CA ILE A 180 14.35 28.62 -12.45
C ILE A 180 12.97 27.94 -12.51
N ILE A 181 12.47 27.60 -13.69
CA ILE A 181 11.17 26.93 -13.85
C ILE A 181 11.18 25.54 -13.21
N LEU A 182 12.24 24.76 -13.44
CA LEU A 182 12.36 23.42 -12.85
C LEU A 182 12.44 23.50 -11.32
N LEU A 183 13.27 24.37 -10.76
CA LEU A 183 13.37 24.54 -9.32
C LEU A 183 12.05 25.06 -8.72
N GLY A 184 11.39 25.98 -9.42
CA GLY A 184 10.05 26.46 -9.07
C GLY A 184 9.00 25.35 -9.10
N TYR A 185 9.07 24.43 -10.06
CA TYR A 185 8.20 23.25 -10.12
C TYR A 185 8.46 22.28 -8.95
N ILE A 186 9.73 22.03 -8.60
CA ILE A 186 10.08 21.22 -7.41
C ILE A 186 9.52 21.87 -6.14
N ALA A 187 9.71 23.18 -5.96
CA ALA A 187 9.16 23.90 -4.81
C ALA A 187 7.63 23.88 -4.78
N LEU A 188 6.97 24.12 -5.92
CA LEU A 188 5.50 24.09 -6.04
C LEU A 188 4.93 22.72 -5.68
N THR A 189 5.56 21.64 -6.14
CA THR A 189 5.11 20.28 -5.85
C THR A 189 5.26 19.92 -4.38
N ILE A 190 6.40 20.27 -3.76
CA ILE A 190 6.68 19.94 -2.35
C ILE A 190 5.85 20.81 -1.39
N PHE A 191 5.74 22.11 -1.62
CA PHE A 191 5.13 23.04 -0.65
C PHE A 191 3.63 23.27 -0.87
N TYR A 192 3.13 23.22 -2.11
CA TYR A 192 1.74 23.56 -2.41
C TYR A 192 0.90 22.38 -2.88
N LEU A 193 1.36 21.63 -3.90
CA LEU A 193 0.57 20.54 -4.48
C LEU A 193 0.60 19.25 -3.65
N ASN A 194 1.64 19.05 -2.83
CA ASN A 194 1.90 17.96 -1.89
C ASN A 194 0.73 16.95 -1.66
N THR A 195 -0.32 17.39 -0.95
CA THR A 195 -1.47 16.54 -0.58
C THR A 195 -2.71 16.75 -1.46
N LYS A 196 -2.63 17.64 -2.45
CA LYS A 196 -3.74 17.99 -3.33
C LYS A 196 -4.01 16.88 -4.34
N TYR A 197 -5.29 16.76 -4.71
CA TYR A 197 -5.78 15.88 -5.76
C TYR A 197 -5.24 14.44 -5.67
N TYR A 198 -5.44 13.81 -4.51
CA TYR A 198 -5.01 12.44 -4.22
C TYR A 198 -3.50 12.21 -4.40
N HIS A 199 -2.65 13.20 -4.12
CA HIS A 199 -1.19 13.10 -4.29
C HIS A 199 -0.73 12.88 -5.74
N LEU A 200 -1.58 13.22 -6.73
CA LEU A 200 -1.27 13.02 -8.15
C LEU A 200 0.03 13.72 -8.56
N PHE A 201 0.34 14.87 -7.97
CA PHE A 201 1.49 15.72 -8.32
C PHE A 201 2.79 15.37 -7.58
N ASP A 202 2.80 14.33 -6.75
CA ASP A 202 3.96 13.88 -6.00
C ASP A 202 4.94 13.05 -6.83
N TYR A 203 5.67 13.69 -7.75
CA TYR A 203 6.58 12.98 -8.65
C TYR A 203 7.78 12.31 -7.94
N ILE A 204 8.08 12.69 -6.69
CA ILE A 204 9.19 12.16 -5.88
C ILE A 204 8.75 10.91 -5.07
N ALA A 205 7.43 10.63 -5.03
CA ALA A 205 6.81 9.55 -4.26
C ALA A 205 7.02 9.65 -2.74
N TYR A 206 6.91 10.87 -2.21
CA TYR A 206 7.01 11.15 -0.78
C TYR A 206 5.74 10.78 0.00
N GLN A 207 4.56 10.95 -0.60
CA GLN A 207 3.24 10.72 0.01
C GLN A 207 2.62 9.36 -0.37
N ILE A 208 3.20 8.67 -1.36
CA ILE A 208 2.71 7.38 -1.82
C ILE A 208 3.11 6.28 -0.83
N PRO A 209 2.15 5.44 -0.37
CA PRO A 209 2.41 4.46 0.69
C PRO A 209 3.20 3.26 0.16
N MET A 210 4.52 3.30 0.35
CA MET A 210 5.43 2.26 -0.15
C MET A 210 6.13 1.47 0.94
N MET A 211 5.72 1.59 2.21
CA MET A 211 6.26 0.71 3.26
C MET A 211 5.88 -0.75 2.96
N ASN A 212 6.89 -1.62 2.88
CA ASN A 212 6.70 -3.06 2.68
C ASN A 212 6.71 -3.79 4.03
N SER A 213 5.67 -4.58 4.31
CA SER A 213 5.56 -5.38 5.53
C SER A 213 6.03 -6.81 5.30
N THR A 214 6.67 -7.43 6.30
CA THR A 214 7.02 -8.86 6.30
C THR A 214 5.80 -9.79 6.39
N ILE A 215 4.64 -9.24 6.79
CA ILE A 215 3.37 -9.95 6.87
C ILE A 215 2.53 -9.64 5.63
N GLY A 216 2.24 -8.36 5.43
CA GLY A 216 1.26 -7.91 4.44
C GLY A 216 1.82 -7.65 3.05
N GLY A 217 3.15 -7.59 2.90
CA GLY A 217 3.79 -7.03 1.72
C GLY A 217 3.48 -5.53 1.55
N PHE A 218 3.49 -5.06 0.31
CA PHE A 218 3.01 -3.70 -0.02
C PHE A 218 1.51 -3.61 0.21
N GLY A 219 1.07 -2.58 0.92
CA GLY A 219 -0.35 -2.41 1.24
C GLY A 219 -1.26 -2.31 0.00
N ASN A 220 -0.83 -1.64 -1.07
CA ASN A 220 -1.49 -1.67 -2.38
C ASN A 220 -0.45 -1.46 -3.50
N PHE A 221 0.21 -2.55 -3.91
CA PHE A 221 1.24 -2.50 -4.94
C PHE A 221 0.72 -1.98 -6.29
N TYR A 222 -0.53 -2.31 -6.64
CA TYR A 222 -1.14 -1.87 -7.89
C TYR A 222 -1.29 -0.34 -7.96
N GLU A 223 -1.76 0.28 -6.88
CA GLU A 223 -1.86 1.74 -6.77
C GLU A 223 -0.50 2.42 -6.95
N VAL A 224 0.54 1.89 -6.29
CA VAL A 224 1.92 2.39 -6.42
C VAL A 224 2.36 2.31 -7.88
N LEU A 225 2.19 1.15 -8.54
CA LEU A 225 2.55 1.00 -9.96
C LEU A 225 1.80 1.97 -10.86
N MET A 226 0.51 2.20 -10.63
CA MET A 226 -0.25 3.15 -11.43
C MET A 226 0.33 4.56 -11.30
N HIS A 227 0.57 5.02 -10.08
CA HIS A 227 1.14 6.35 -9.83
C HIS A 227 2.53 6.52 -10.43
N ARG A 228 3.42 5.55 -10.19
CA ARG A 228 4.80 5.57 -10.72
C ARG A 228 4.84 5.45 -12.24
N GLY A 229 3.88 4.72 -12.82
CA GLY A 229 3.67 4.65 -14.27
C GLY A 229 3.41 6.02 -14.90
N ILE A 230 2.65 6.90 -14.24
CA ILE A 230 2.37 8.26 -14.73
C ILE A 230 3.69 8.98 -15.06
N TYR A 231 4.57 9.05 -14.07
CA TYR A 231 5.81 9.81 -14.18
C TYR A 231 6.84 9.16 -15.10
N LEU A 232 6.92 7.83 -15.10
CA LEU A 232 7.78 7.10 -16.02
C LEU A 232 7.41 7.39 -17.47
N PHE A 233 6.14 7.18 -17.84
CA PHE A 233 5.70 7.35 -19.23
C PHE A 233 5.60 8.83 -19.63
N PHE A 234 5.27 9.72 -18.70
CA PHE A 234 5.30 11.15 -18.97
C PHE A 234 6.73 11.63 -19.26
N GLY A 235 7.69 11.22 -18.44
CA GLY A 235 9.12 11.49 -18.68
C GLY A 235 9.62 10.94 -20.01
N LEU A 236 9.32 9.68 -20.33
CA LEU A 236 9.67 9.08 -21.62
C LEU A 236 9.08 9.84 -22.80
N GLY A 237 7.80 10.27 -22.70
CA GLY A 237 7.16 11.08 -23.72
C GLY A 237 7.90 12.39 -24.01
N LEU A 238 8.35 13.07 -22.95
CA LEU A 238 9.14 14.31 -23.04
C LEU A 238 10.53 14.06 -23.63
N ILE A 239 11.21 12.95 -23.27
CA ILE A 239 12.49 12.56 -23.88
C ILE A 239 12.33 12.31 -25.39
N PHE A 240 11.31 11.56 -25.81
CA PHE A 240 11.05 11.31 -27.24
C PHE A 240 10.66 12.58 -27.99
N PHE A 241 9.99 13.53 -27.33
CA PHE A 241 9.69 14.83 -27.91
C PHE A 241 10.97 15.62 -28.17
N THR A 242 11.91 15.61 -27.24
CA THR A 242 13.25 16.20 -27.44
C THR A 242 13.97 15.55 -28.62
N VAL A 243 13.91 14.22 -28.77
CA VAL A 243 14.50 13.52 -29.92
C VAL A 243 13.96 14.05 -31.25
N PHE A 244 12.63 14.26 -31.32
CA PHE A 244 11.98 14.81 -32.51
C PHE A 244 12.43 16.25 -32.80
N LYS A 245 12.44 17.10 -31.77
CA LYS A 245 12.63 18.55 -31.96
C LYS A 245 14.09 18.96 -32.16
N LEU A 246 15.04 18.07 -31.93
CA LEU A 246 16.47 18.35 -32.10
C LEU A 246 16.78 18.61 -33.58
N GLU A 247 17.16 19.85 -33.90
CA GLU A 247 17.38 20.36 -35.25
C GLU A 247 18.69 19.77 -35.85
N ARG A 248 18.62 18.55 -36.38
CA ARG A 248 19.71 17.88 -37.13
C ARG A 248 19.18 17.30 -38.45
N LEU A 249 20.04 17.20 -39.46
CA LEU A 249 19.69 16.65 -40.77
C LEU A 249 19.11 15.23 -40.62
N PRO A 250 17.84 15.00 -41.01
CA PRO A 250 17.21 13.71 -40.82
C PRO A 250 17.83 12.67 -41.76
N GLN A 251 18.36 11.59 -41.17
CA GLN A 251 18.95 10.48 -41.92
C GLN A 251 17.92 9.72 -42.79
N SER A 252 16.61 9.89 -42.52
CA SER A 252 15.50 9.35 -43.31
C SER A 252 14.18 10.05 -42.95
N ARG A 253 13.33 10.37 -43.95
CA ARG A 253 12.00 10.98 -43.76
C ARG A 253 11.05 10.13 -42.90
N LYS A 254 11.10 8.79 -43.02
CA LYS A 254 10.24 7.87 -42.24
C LYS A 254 10.68 7.75 -40.77
N MET A 255 11.99 7.90 -40.50
CA MET A 255 12.51 7.86 -39.13
C MET A 255 12.36 9.21 -38.40
N ALA A 256 12.02 10.28 -39.11
CA ALA A 256 11.80 11.61 -38.51
C ALA A 256 10.50 11.68 -37.69
N SER A 257 9.44 10.96 -38.08
CA SER A 257 8.13 10.98 -37.40
C SER A 257 7.98 9.92 -36.31
N PHE A 258 8.85 8.90 -36.29
CA PHE A 258 8.77 7.81 -35.31
C PHE A 258 8.90 8.26 -33.84
N PRO A 259 9.78 9.21 -33.48
CA PRO A 259 9.83 9.74 -32.11
C PRO A 259 8.53 10.44 -31.69
N ILE A 260 7.82 11.10 -32.61
CA ILE A 260 6.51 11.72 -32.32
C ILE A 260 5.49 10.64 -31.96
N LEU A 261 5.44 9.54 -32.72
CA LEU A 261 4.56 8.41 -32.41
C LEU A 261 4.84 7.88 -31.00
N LEU A 262 6.11 7.70 -30.63
CA LEU A 262 6.50 7.26 -29.28
C LEU A 262 6.13 8.29 -28.21
N THR A 263 6.25 9.59 -28.49
CA THR A 263 5.75 10.63 -27.60
C THR A 263 4.25 10.49 -27.38
N ILE A 264 3.45 10.40 -28.44
CA ILE A 264 1.99 10.28 -28.34
C ILE A 264 1.62 9.03 -27.54
N VAL A 265 2.19 7.88 -27.87
CA VAL A 265 1.93 6.61 -27.15
C VAL A 265 2.30 6.74 -25.67
N SER A 266 3.46 7.31 -25.35
CA SER A 266 3.91 7.47 -23.96
C SER A 266 3.01 8.43 -23.18
N LEU A 267 2.58 9.55 -23.79
CA LEU A 267 1.65 10.49 -23.16
C LEU A 267 0.25 9.88 -22.97
N CYS A 268 -0.24 9.09 -23.93
CA CYS A 268 -1.49 8.34 -23.78
C CYS A 268 -1.40 7.32 -22.63
N LEU A 269 -0.27 6.60 -22.52
CA LEU A 269 -0.03 5.69 -21.40
C LEU A 269 0.00 6.44 -20.06
N ALA A 270 0.70 7.57 -19.96
CA ALA A 270 0.71 8.39 -18.76
C ALA A 270 -0.70 8.86 -18.36
N GLY A 271 -1.51 9.29 -19.33
CA GLY A 271 -2.91 9.64 -19.12
C GLY A 271 -3.78 8.46 -18.67
N PHE A 272 -3.57 7.28 -19.24
CA PHE A 272 -4.22 6.04 -18.81
C PHE A 272 -3.87 5.68 -17.36
N PHE A 273 -2.58 5.73 -17.00
CA PHE A 273 -2.13 5.48 -15.64
C PHE A 273 -2.71 6.50 -14.65
N ALA A 274 -2.81 7.78 -15.04
CA ALA A 274 -3.42 8.83 -14.23
C ALA A 274 -4.92 8.58 -14.02
N GLU A 275 -5.65 8.22 -15.07
CA GLU A 275 -7.06 7.83 -14.97
C GLU A 275 -7.24 6.66 -14.01
N LYS A 276 -6.44 5.60 -14.16
CA LYS A 276 -6.51 4.43 -13.27
C LYS A 276 -6.20 4.77 -11.83
N TYR A 277 -5.15 5.55 -11.58
CA TYR A 277 -4.80 5.98 -10.23
C TYR A 277 -5.94 6.78 -9.57
N ILE A 278 -6.50 7.77 -10.29
CA ILE A 278 -7.62 8.59 -9.78
C ILE A 278 -8.88 7.74 -9.59
N SER A 279 -9.14 6.81 -10.50
CA SER A 279 -10.29 5.90 -10.46
C SER A 279 -10.25 4.99 -9.24
N ILE A 280 -9.07 4.47 -8.86
CA ILE A 280 -8.88 3.70 -7.61
C ILE A 280 -9.28 4.54 -6.39
N LYS A 281 -8.74 5.77 -6.29
CA LYS A 281 -8.98 6.66 -5.14
C LYS A 281 -10.44 7.10 -5.04
N LYS A 282 -11.05 7.49 -6.17
CA LYS A 282 -12.48 7.83 -6.22
C LYS A 282 -13.37 6.62 -5.99
N GLY A 283 -12.96 5.45 -6.47
CA GLY A 283 -13.68 4.20 -6.35
C GLY A 283 -13.96 3.86 -4.89
N ASP A 284 -12.93 3.89 -4.05
CA ASP A 284 -13.06 3.63 -2.60
C ASP A 284 -14.03 4.60 -1.90
N ILE A 285 -13.88 5.90 -2.14
CA ILE A 285 -14.77 6.93 -1.58
C ILE A 285 -16.21 6.74 -2.08
N SER A 286 -16.38 6.50 -3.39
CA SER A 286 -17.69 6.29 -4.00
C SER A 286 -18.39 5.04 -3.44
N PHE A 287 -17.63 3.97 -3.21
CA PHE A 287 -18.11 2.74 -2.63
C PHE A 287 -18.59 2.97 -1.20
N LYS A 288 -17.81 3.69 -0.37
CA LYS A 288 -18.22 4.07 0.99
C LYS A 288 -19.50 4.92 0.98
N LYS A 289 -19.59 5.91 0.08
CA LYS A 289 -20.80 6.75 -0.09
C LYS A 289 -22.02 5.90 -0.47
N GLN A 290 -21.88 4.95 -1.39
CA GLN A 290 -22.96 4.03 -1.77
C GLN A 290 -23.38 3.12 -0.60
N MET A 291 -22.41 2.61 0.17
CA MET A 291 -22.67 1.77 1.33
C MET A 291 -23.45 2.52 2.43
N ILE A 292 -23.07 3.77 2.71
CA ILE A 292 -23.79 4.65 3.65
C ILE A 292 -25.19 4.96 3.14
N GLN A 293 -25.35 5.28 1.85
CA GLN A 293 -26.67 5.53 1.27
C GLN A 293 -27.58 4.31 1.41
N LEU A 294 -27.05 3.12 1.09
CA LEU A 294 -27.79 1.87 1.23
C LEU A 294 -28.16 1.59 2.69
N ASN A 295 -27.28 1.89 3.65
CA ASN A 295 -27.63 1.81 5.07
C ASN A 295 -28.74 2.79 5.43
N ASN A 296 -28.69 4.04 4.94
CA ASN A 296 -29.73 5.04 5.18
C ASN A 296 -31.10 4.61 4.64
N ASP A 297 -31.14 3.96 3.47
CA ASP A 297 -32.39 3.49 2.86
C ASP A 297 -33.07 2.39 3.70
N PHE A 298 -32.29 1.59 4.42
CA PHE A 298 -32.77 0.42 5.18
C PHE A 298 -32.68 0.56 6.70
N VAL A 299 -32.21 1.69 7.24
CA VAL A 299 -32.01 1.88 8.68
C VAL A 299 -33.29 1.77 9.52
N ASN A 300 -34.45 2.02 8.91
CA ASN A 300 -35.76 1.93 9.57
C ASN A 300 -36.43 0.56 9.38
N ALA A 301 -35.84 -0.34 8.61
CA ALA A 301 -36.38 -1.68 8.46
C ALA A 301 -36.30 -2.43 9.81
N PRO A 302 -37.30 -3.25 10.16
CA PRO A 302 -37.21 -4.07 11.35
C PRO A 302 -35.97 -4.97 11.29
N LYS A 303 -35.29 -5.12 12.42
CA LYS A 303 -34.18 -6.05 12.57
C LYS A 303 -34.54 -7.13 13.57
N VAL A 304 -34.10 -8.36 13.30
CA VAL A 304 -34.08 -9.42 14.30
C VAL A 304 -32.91 -9.23 15.25
N LYS A 305 -32.96 -9.83 16.43
CA LYS A 305 -31.81 -9.95 17.31
C LYS A 305 -31.11 -11.27 17.06
N VAL A 306 -29.78 -11.25 16.92
CA VAL A 306 -28.97 -12.48 16.86
C VAL A 306 -28.65 -12.93 18.28
N THR A 307 -29.17 -14.09 18.68
CA THR A 307 -28.97 -14.65 20.03
C THR A 307 -27.77 -15.60 20.08
N SER A 308 -27.50 -16.30 18.98
CA SER A 308 -26.35 -17.18 18.83
C SER A 308 -25.81 -17.16 17.40
N CYS A 309 -24.51 -17.40 17.26
CA CYS A 309 -23.81 -17.44 15.98
C CYS A 309 -22.70 -18.50 16.04
N ASP A 310 -22.94 -19.63 15.39
CA ASP A 310 -22.01 -20.74 15.24
C ASP A 310 -21.32 -20.62 13.88
N ILE A 311 -20.01 -20.40 13.88
CA ILE A 311 -19.22 -20.11 12.68
C ILE A 311 -18.24 -21.26 12.46
N GLU A 312 -18.33 -21.92 11.32
CA GLU A 312 -17.32 -22.86 10.84
C GLU A 312 -16.58 -22.21 9.66
N LEU A 313 -15.34 -21.79 9.90
CA LEU A 313 -14.51 -21.08 8.93
C LEU A 313 -13.36 -21.96 8.47
N GLU A 314 -13.19 -22.08 7.17
CA GLU A 314 -12.02 -22.66 6.52
C GLU A 314 -11.23 -21.56 5.82
N HIS A 315 -9.95 -21.45 6.17
CA HIS A 315 -8.99 -20.55 5.53
C HIS A 315 -8.46 -21.18 4.25
N LEU A 316 -8.65 -20.50 3.11
CA LEU A 316 -8.30 -20.96 1.77
C LEU A 316 -7.36 -19.95 1.09
N GLY A 317 -6.22 -19.68 1.74
CA GLY A 317 -5.21 -18.74 1.26
C GLY A 317 -5.69 -17.29 1.22
N LYS A 318 -6.07 -16.77 0.04
CA LYS A 318 -6.58 -15.39 -0.11
C LYS A 318 -8.09 -15.28 0.06
N GLU A 319 -8.76 -16.38 0.39
CA GLU A 319 -10.19 -16.49 0.61
C GLU A 319 -10.50 -17.21 1.92
N ILE A 320 -11.73 -17.04 2.39
CA ILE A 320 -12.34 -17.85 3.44
C ILE A 320 -13.61 -18.51 2.91
N ALA A 321 -13.88 -19.74 3.33
CA ALA A 321 -15.18 -20.39 3.20
C ALA A 321 -15.80 -20.50 4.58
N VAL A 322 -17.07 -20.14 4.73
CA VAL A 322 -17.73 -20.08 6.02
C VAL A 322 -19.14 -20.65 5.95
N MET A 323 -19.47 -21.48 6.93
CA MET A 323 -20.84 -21.85 7.29
C MET A 323 -21.20 -21.16 8.60
N ALA A 324 -22.17 -20.25 8.56
CA ALA A 324 -22.68 -19.54 9.72
C ALA A 324 -24.09 -20.04 10.07
N GLY A 325 -24.24 -20.65 11.24
CA GLY A 325 -25.51 -20.93 11.90
C GLY A 325 -25.90 -19.76 12.80
N LEU A 326 -27.11 -19.23 12.67
CA LEU A 326 -27.62 -18.11 13.43
C LEU A 326 -28.89 -18.51 14.18
N GLY A 327 -28.90 -18.34 15.49
CA GLY A 327 -30.15 -18.26 16.26
C GLY A 327 -30.64 -16.82 16.27
N ILE A 328 -31.87 -16.59 15.82
CA ILE A 328 -32.47 -15.27 15.72
C ILE A 328 -33.79 -15.21 16.48
N CYS A 329 -34.13 -14.02 16.97
CA CYS A 329 -35.40 -13.73 17.63
C CYS A 329 -35.98 -12.41 17.13
N ASN A 330 -37.29 -12.37 16.90
CA ASN A 330 -37.99 -11.12 16.62
C ASN A 330 -38.43 -10.45 17.94
N GLU A 331 -37.66 -9.46 18.39
CA GLU A 331 -38.03 -8.63 19.56
C GLU A 331 -38.86 -7.39 19.18
N THR A 332 -39.35 -7.29 17.95
CA THR A 332 -40.21 -6.17 17.51
C THR A 332 -41.69 -6.49 17.70
N ASP A 333 -42.54 -5.47 17.70
CA ASP A 333 -43.99 -5.60 17.89
C ASP A 333 -44.74 -6.08 16.63
N PHE A 334 -44.04 -6.32 15.51
CA PHE A 334 -44.64 -6.70 14.24
C PHE A 334 -43.89 -7.85 13.57
N GLY A 335 -44.59 -8.58 12.68
CA GLY A 335 -44.00 -9.69 11.94
C GLY A 335 -42.94 -9.20 10.94
N ILE A 336 -41.84 -9.96 10.81
CA ILE A 336 -40.75 -9.65 9.87
C ILE A 336 -40.74 -10.69 8.75
N ASP A 337 -41.09 -10.27 7.55
CA ASP A 337 -41.11 -11.13 6.35
C ASP A 337 -39.74 -11.21 5.66
N THR A 338 -38.94 -10.14 5.77
CA THR A 338 -37.63 -10.01 5.15
C THR A 338 -36.57 -9.73 6.20
N LEU A 339 -35.70 -10.70 6.42
CA LEU A 339 -34.58 -10.61 7.35
C LEU A 339 -33.38 -9.93 6.66
N ILE A 340 -32.88 -8.85 7.25
CA ILE A 340 -31.76 -8.09 6.70
C ILE A 340 -30.51 -8.36 7.52
N PHE A 341 -29.43 -8.78 6.85
CA PHE A 341 -28.11 -8.97 7.44
C PHE A 341 -27.05 -8.17 6.67
N SER A 342 -26.09 -7.61 7.38
CA SER A 342 -24.85 -7.08 6.82
C SER A 342 -23.78 -8.16 6.78
N LEU A 343 -23.14 -8.32 5.63
CA LEU A 343 -22.02 -9.24 5.38
C LEU A 343 -21.07 -8.58 4.37
N ASN A 344 -19.78 -8.86 4.40
CA ASN A 344 -18.81 -8.26 3.49
C ASN A 344 -19.22 -8.48 2.01
N PRO A 345 -19.22 -7.44 1.16
CA PRO A 345 -19.69 -7.56 -0.22
C PRO A 345 -18.82 -8.45 -1.10
N SER A 346 -17.56 -8.69 -0.73
CA SER A 346 -16.67 -9.62 -1.44
C SER A 346 -16.83 -11.08 -1.01
N LEU A 347 -17.73 -11.36 -0.05
CA LEU A 347 -18.16 -12.70 0.30
C LEU A 347 -19.42 -13.06 -0.50
N ARG A 348 -19.28 -14.05 -1.40
CA ARG A 348 -20.35 -14.58 -2.24
C ARG A 348 -21.17 -15.59 -1.45
N ILE A 349 -22.49 -15.37 -1.39
CA ILE A 349 -23.43 -16.33 -0.80
C ILE A 349 -23.53 -17.56 -1.71
N ILE A 350 -23.33 -18.74 -1.12
CA ILE A 350 -23.51 -20.05 -1.75
C ILE A 350 -24.93 -20.54 -1.51
N SER A 351 -25.41 -20.44 -0.26
CA SER A 351 -26.77 -20.81 0.12
C SER A 351 -27.21 -20.09 1.39
N ALA A 352 -28.51 -19.87 1.52
CA ALA A 352 -29.16 -19.49 2.76
C ALA A 352 -30.34 -20.43 2.99
N GLY A 353 -30.58 -20.83 4.23
CA GLY A 353 -31.62 -21.79 4.57
C GLY A 353 -32.05 -21.73 6.03
N SER A 354 -33.11 -22.46 6.34
CA SER A 354 -33.63 -22.69 7.69
C SER A 354 -34.13 -24.12 7.78
N HIS A 355 -33.78 -24.84 8.85
CA HIS A 355 -34.18 -26.24 9.09
C HIS A 355 -34.01 -27.18 7.87
N GLY A 356 -32.95 -26.98 7.08
CA GLY A 356 -32.65 -27.77 5.88
C GLY A 356 -33.36 -27.30 4.59
N GLU A 357 -34.32 -26.39 4.68
CA GLU A 357 -34.97 -25.78 3.52
C GLU A 357 -34.19 -24.57 2.99
N LYS A 358 -34.16 -24.42 1.66
CA LYS A 358 -33.50 -23.28 1.01
C LYS A 358 -34.40 -22.06 1.04
N LEU A 359 -33.88 -20.94 1.51
CA LEU A 359 -34.58 -19.66 1.52
C LEU A 359 -34.16 -18.79 0.33
N GLN A 360 -35.12 -18.07 -0.24
CA GLN A 360 -34.84 -17.09 -1.27
C GLN A 360 -34.20 -15.86 -0.65
N TYR A 361 -33.15 -15.36 -1.30
CA TYR A 361 -32.47 -14.14 -0.86
C TYR A 361 -32.19 -13.18 -2.02
N LYS A 362 -32.01 -11.91 -1.68
CA LYS A 362 -31.53 -10.87 -2.56
C LYS A 362 -30.32 -10.21 -1.93
N ARG A 363 -29.26 -10.01 -2.72
CA ARG A 363 -28.04 -9.33 -2.30
C ARG A 363 -28.00 -7.92 -2.89
N LYS A 364 -27.69 -6.91 -2.08
CA LYS A 364 -27.37 -5.54 -2.49
C LYS A 364 -26.10 -5.10 -1.77
N MET A 365 -24.96 -5.06 -2.47
CA MET A 365 -23.65 -4.78 -1.85
C MET A 365 -23.42 -5.64 -0.59
N HIS A 366 -23.36 -5.02 0.58
CA HIS A 366 -23.15 -5.68 1.87
C HIS A 366 -24.45 -6.15 2.54
N LEU A 367 -25.63 -5.75 2.05
CA LEU A 367 -26.91 -6.19 2.60
C LEU A 367 -27.40 -7.48 1.94
N LEU A 368 -27.66 -8.49 2.77
CA LEU A 368 -28.32 -9.74 2.43
C LEU A 368 -29.76 -9.68 2.96
N MET A 369 -30.73 -9.74 2.06
CA MET A 369 -32.16 -9.75 2.39
C MET A 369 -32.70 -11.16 2.15
N ILE A 370 -33.07 -11.88 3.20
CA ILE A 370 -33.60 -13.24 3.15
C ILE A 370 -35.10 -13.17 3.38
N LYS A 371 -35.90 -13.73 2.46
CA LYS A 371 -37.34 -13.86 2.68
C LYS A 371 -37.60 -15.04 3.60
N TYR A 372 -38.30 -14.81 4.69
CA TYR A 372 -38.67 -15.84 5.65
C TYR A 372 -40.15 -16.25 5.43
N PRO A 373 -40.42 -17.49 4.99
CA PRO A 373 -41.78 -17.96 4.72
C PRO A 373 -42.68 -17.80 5.95
N GLY A 374 -43.89 -17.27 5.75
CA GLY A 374 -44.85 -17.02 6.85
C GLY A 374 -44.55 -15.80 7.72
N GLY A 375 -43.36 -15.19 7.58
CA GLY A 375 -42.90 -14.10 8.43
C GLY A 375 -42.54 -14.59 9.84
N LEU A 376 -41.50 -14.01 10.44
CA LEU A 376 -41.14 -14.27 11.82
C LEU A 376 -42.02 -13.40 12.73
N LEU A 377 -42.94 -13.99 13.49
CA LEU A 377 -43.88 -13.25 14.33
C LEU A 377 -43.18 -12.63 15.56
N PRO A 378 -43.78 -11.61 16.20
CA PRO A 378 -43.26 -11.04 17.44
C PRO A 378 -43.02 -12.10 18.52
N GLY A 379 -41.82 -12.11 19.10
CA GLY A 379 -41.39 -13.07 20.12
C GLY A 379 -40.92 -14.42 19.58
N ASP A 380 -41.17 -14.74 18.30
CA ASP A 380 -40.73 -16.00 17.72
C ASP A 380 -39.22 -16.03 17.50
N SER A 381 -38.67 -17.25 17.59
CA SER A 381 -37.27 -17.54 17.31
C SER A 381 -37.14 -18.51 16.14
N ALA A 382 -36.05 -18.38 15.39
CA ALA A 382 -35.74 -19.24 14.26
C ALA A 382 -34.24 -19.52 14.17
N GLU A 383 -33.90 -20.57 13.44
CA GLU A 383 -32.51 -20.89 13.08
C GLU A 383 -32.28 -20.67 11.59
N LEU A 384 -31.17 -20.02 11.25
CA LEU A 384 -30.72 -19.81 9.88
C LEU A 384 -29.34 -20.40 9.66
N SER A 385 -29.11 -20.93 8.46
CA SER A 385 -27.78 -21.31 7.98
C SER A 385 -27.44 -20.48 6.75
N ILE A 386 -26.26 -19.85 6.75
CA ILE A 386 -25.76 -19.05 5.63
C ILE A 386 -24.35 -19.53 5.29
N ASN A 387 -24.18 -20.03 4.07
CA ASN A 387 -22.90 -20.49 3.56
C ASN A 387 -22.37 -19.48 2.55
N TYR A 388 -21.13 -19.07 2.69
CA TYR A 388 -20.52 -18.06 1.83
C TYR A 388 -19.01 -18.25 1.72
N GLN A 389 -18.45 -17.71 0.64
CA GLN A 389 -17.02 -17.80 0.36
C GLN A 389 -16.53 -16.55 -0.37
N GLY A 390 -15.29 -16.16 -0.11
CA GLY A 390 -14.59 -15.15 -0.91
C GLY A 390 -13.53 -14.42 -0.11
N THR A 391 -13.24 -13.20 -0.51
CA THR A 391 -12.26 -12.33 0.14
C THR A 391 -12.93 -11.20 0.93
N ILE A 392 -12.12 -10.35 1.56
CA ILE A 392 -12.59 -9.20 2.34
C ILE A 392 -12.37 -7.90 1.56
N ASN A 393 -13.45 -7.15 1.37
CA ASN A 393 -13.37 -5.77 0.94
C ASN A 393 -13.08 -4.87 2.14
N GLU A 394 -11.89 -4.29 2.23
CA GLU A 394 -11.48 -3.41 3.32
C GLU A 394 -12.22 -2.07 3.35
N SER A 395 -12.78 -1.65 2.21
CA SER A 395 -13.53 -0.40 2.07
C SER A 395 -14.78 -0.34 2.95
N THR A 396 -15.21 -1.46 3.55
CA THR A 396 -16.33 -1.51 4.51
C THR A 396 -16.04 -0.85 5.87
N HIS A 397 -14.77 -0.58 6.18
CA HIS A 397 -14.37 -0.01 7.48
C HIS A 397 -14.51 1.52 7.51
N PHE A 398 -14.67 2.08 8.73
CA PHE A 398 -14.62 3.51 9.01
C PHE A 398 -15.57 4.36 8.14
N LEU A 399 -16.81 3.90 7.98
CA LEU A 399 -17.85 4.62 7.24
C LEU A 399 -18.32 5.90 7.95
N ASP A 400 -18.01 6.03 9.24
CA ASP A 400 -18.33 7.15 10.12
C ASP A 400 -17.34 8.33 10.00
N GLN A 401 -16.22 8.14 9.30
CA GLN A 401 -15.25 9.20 9.07
C GLN A 401 -15.70 10.19 7.99
N ASN A 402 -15.15 11.41 8.03
CA ASN A 402 -15.34 12.39 6.98
C ASN A 402 -14.68 11.90 5.67
N LEU A 403 -15.51 11.51 4.70
CA LEU A 403 -15.05 10.96 3.43
C LEU A 403 -14.39 11.97 2.50
N ASP A 404 -14.65 13.27 2.65
CA ASP A 404 -14.08 14.30 1.77
C ASP A 404 -12.61 14.62 2.12
N GLY A 405 -12.17 14.24 3.33
CA GLY A 405 -10.78 14.29 3.79
C GLY A 405 -10.21 12.91 4.11
N TYR A 406 -10.75 11.85 3.51
CA TYR A 406 -10.33 10.48 3.80
C TYR A 406 -8.86 10.25 3.39
N GLU A 407 -8.03 9.92 4.37
CA GLU A 407 -6.65 9.52 4.17
C GLU A 407 -6.50 8.02 4.36
N ASP A 408 -6.06 7.34 3.30
CA ASP A 408 -5.83 5.89 3.30
C ASP A 408 -4.42 5.49 3.79
N ASN A 409 -3.62 6.46 4.25
CA ASN A 409 -2.25 6.26 4.70
C ASN A 409 -2.04 6.72 6.15
N PHE A 410 -1.21 6.00 6.90
CA PHE A 410 -0.58 6.48 8.12
C PHE A 410 0.74 7.18 7.78
N SER A 411 0.99 8.29 8.45
CA SER A 411 2.27 9.01 8.42
C SER A 411 3.07 8.63 9.67
N LEU A 412 4.23 8.01 9.48
CA LEU A 412 5.17 7.69 10.56
C LEU A 412 6.54 8.25 10.16
N GLU A 413 6.95 9.38 10.72
CA GLU A 413 8.16 10.10 10.29
C GLU A 413 8.12 10.38 8.76
N ILE A 414 9.17 9.95 8.04
CA ILE A 414 9.26 10.03 6.58
C ILE A 414 8.50 8.91 5.85
N PHE A 415 7.98 7.93 6.59
CA PHE A 415 7.31 6.78 6.01
C PHE A 415 5.83 7.03 5.78
N ARG A 416 5.33 6.46 4.69
CA ARG A 416 3.91 6.36 4.39
C ARG A 416 3.52 4.90 4.34
N VAL A 417 2.60 4.53 5.22
CA VAL A 417 2.14 3.16 5.40
C VAL A 417 0.67 3.10 5.02
N ARG A 418 0.28 2.13 4.19
CA ARG A 418 -1.13 1.93 3.85
C ARG A 418 -1.91 1.47 5.09
N LYS A 419 -3.07 2.08 5.35
CA LYS A 419 -3.98 1.55 6.38
C LYS A 419 -4.59 0.24 5.88
N ARG A 420 -4.33 -0.86 6.58
CA ARG A 420 -4.91 -2.19 6.34
C ARG A 420 -5.65 -2.61 7.61
N TYR A 421 -6.89 -3.06 7.47
CA TYR A 421 -7.77 -3.32 8.63
C TYR A 421 -8.33 -4.73 8.67
N ALA A 422 -8.38 -5.40 7.51
CA ALA A 422 -8.73 -6.80 7.44
C ALA A 422 -8.32 -7.40 6.09
N TYR A 423 -7.51 -8.45 6.07
CA TYR A 423 -7.06 -9.04 4.82
C TYR A 423 -6.65 -10.50 4.99
N LEU A 424 -6.59 -11.20 3.88
CA LEU A 424 -6.35 -12.64 3.79
C LEU A 424 -5.14 -12.91 2.91
N GLN A 425 -4.24 -13.75 3.39
CA GLN A 425 -3.07 -14.27 2.69
C GLN A 425 -2.79 -15.69 3.15
N ASP A 426 -2.03 -16.43 2.34
CA ASP A 426 -1.69 -17.84 2.57
C ASP A 426 -1.17 -18.13 3.99
N GLY A 427 -0.33 -17.26 4.54
CA GLY A 427 0.20 -17.40 5.91
C GLY A 427 -0.38 -16.42 6.94
N PHE A 428 -1.39 -15.62 6.59
CA PHE A 428 -1.89 -14.58 7.47
C PHE A 428 -3.36 -14.21 7.24
N VAL A 429 -4.14 -14.25 8.32
CA VAL A 429 -5.53 -13.77 8.34
C VAL A 429 -5.66 -12.68 9.38
N CYS A 430 -6.19 -11.53 8.98
CA CYS A 430 -6.65 -10.50 9.89
C CYS A 430 -8.12 -10.20 9.62
N LEU A 431 -9.00 -10.65 10.50
CA LEU A 431 -10.43 -10.38 10.46
C LEU A 431 -10.83 -9.63 11.72
N THR A 432 -10.79 -8.30 11.64
CA THR A 432 -11.30 -7.45 12.71
C THR A 432 -12.82 -7.51 12.77
N SER A 433 -13.38 -7.15 13.92
CA SER A 433 -14.84 -7.13 14.12
C SER A 433 -15.59 -6.16 13.20
N GLY A 434 -14.88 -5.24 12.54
CA GLY A 434 -15.45 -4.26 11.60
C GLY A 434 -15.50 -4.74 10.15
N SER A 435 -14.94 -5.92 9.83
CA SER A 435 -14.77 -6.36 8.44
C SER A 435 -16.00 -7.03 7.83
N LEU A 436 -17.08 -7.17 8.61
CA LEU A 436 -18.33 -7.85 8.21
C LEU A 436 -18.06 -9.28 7.71
N TRP A 437 -17.08 -9.98 8.30
CA TRP A 437 -16.69 -11.34 7.89
C TRP A 437 -17.69 -12.43 8.31
N TYR A 438 -18.66 -12.08 9.15
CA TYR A 438 -19.83 -12.89 9.49
C TYR A 438 -21.12 -12.05 9.43
N PRO A 439 -22.30 -12.69 9.26
CA PRO A 439 -23.56 -11.97 9.17
C PRO A 439 -23.89 -11.26 10.48
N THR A 440 -24.20 -9.97 10.40
CA THR A 440 -24.72 -9.19 11.53
C THR A 440 -26.12 -8.69 11.20
N SER A 441 -27.07 -8.76 12.12
CA SER A 441 -28.44 -8.31 11.86
C SER A 441 -28.52 -6.81 11.60
N GLY A 442 -29.38 -6.43 10.65
CA GLY A 442 -29.63 -5.06 10.24
C GLY A 442 -28.53 -4.45 9.37
N VAL A 443 -28.50 -3.12 9.36
CA VAL A 443 -27.55 -2.31 8.61
C VAL A 443 -26.36 -1.88 9.48
N GLY A 444 -25.25 -1.55 8.83
CA GLY A 444 -24.09 -0.93 9.48
C GLY A 444 -24.32 0.57 9.78
N TYR A 445 -23.25 1.34 9.80
CA TYR A 445 -23.33 2.79 10.00
C TYR A 445 -24.23 3.49 8.96
N ALA A 446 -25.26 4.19 9.45
CA ALA A 446 -26.16 5.04 8.67
C ALA A 446 -26.04 6.49 9.14
N SER A 447 -25.75 7.42 8.22
CA SER A 447 -25.55 8.83 8.55
C SER A 447 -26.82 9.53 9.02
N THR A 448 -28.01 9.04 8.63
CA THR A 448 -29.30 9.62 9.06
C THR A 448 -29.67 9.24 10.50
N LYS A 449 -29.19 8.10 11.00
CA LYS A 449 -29.42 7.63 12.38
C LYS A 449 -28.18 6.90 12.94
N PRO A 450 -27.07 7.61 13.20
CA PRO A 450 -25.82 6.98 13.68
C PRO A 450 -25.99 6.21 14.98
N ALA A 451 -26.89 6.66 15.85
CA ALA A 451 -27.16 6.07 17.15
C ALA A 451 -27.87 4.71 17.09
N LEU A 452 -28.37 4.24 15.93
CA LEU A 452 -29.01 2.93 15.84
C LEU A 452 -28.02 1.78 15.57
N HIS A 453 -26.75 2.09 15.37
CA HIS A 453 -25.71 1.10 15.13
C HIS A 453 -25.17 0.52 16.44
N PHE A 454 -25.91 -0.42 17.03
CA PHE A 454 -25.44 -1.22 18.17
C PHE A 454 -25.44 -2.72 17.83
N PRO A 455 -24.31 -3.42 18.07
CA PRO A 455 -24.23 -4.87 17.90
C PRO A 455 -25.06 -5.59 18.98
N ASP A 456 -25.68 -6.71 18.61
CA ASP A 456 -26.39 -7.57 19.56
C ASP A 456 -25.39 -8.37 20.41
N PHE A 457 -25.71 -8.62 21.67
CA PHE A 457 -24.95 -9.56 22.49
C PHE A 457 -25.26 -11.00 22.06
N THR A 458 -24.31 -11.63 21.38
CA THR A 458 -24.47 -12.91 20.71
C THR A 458 -23.62 -13.99 21.40
N LYS A 459 -24.18 -15.20 21.58
CA LYS A 459 -23.41 -16.37 21.99
C LYS A 459 -22.67 -16.94 20.79
N PHE A 460 -21.35 -16.79 20.75
CA PHE A 460 -20.53 -17.26 19.65
C PHE A 460 -19.96 -18.66 19.91
N THR A 461 -19.90 -19.47 18.85
CA THR A 461 -18.99 -20.61 18.73
C THR A 461 -18.20 -20.43 17.44
N LEU A 462 -16.88 -20.48 17.48
CA LEU A 462 -16.05 -20.33 16.28
C LEU A 462 -15.16 -21.56 16.11
N LYS A 463 -15.38 -22.33 15.05
CA LYS A 463 -14.49 -23.39 14.59
C LYS A 463 -13.70 -22.88 13.40
N VAL A 464 -12.38 -23.02 13.46
CA VAL A 464 -11.44 -22.55 12.45
C VAL A 464 -10.64 -23.73 11.95
N LYS A 465 -10.62 -23.91 10.63
CA LYS A 465 -9.73 -24.83 9.92
C LYS A 465 -8.75 -24.02 9.07
N THR A 466 -7.47 -24.29 9.22
CA THR A 466 -6.37 -23.62 8.51
C THR A 466 -5.22 -24.60 8.30
N ASP A 467 -4.19 -24.20 7.57
CA ASP A 467 -2.97 -25.00 7.43
C ASP A 467 -2.35 -25.38 8.78
N THR A 468 -1.76 -26.57 8.85
CA THR A 468 -1.33 -27.21 10.11
C THR A 468 -0.21 -26.46 10.84
N ASN A 469 0.54 -25.62 10.13
CA ASN A 469 1.60 -24.76 10.66
C ASN A 469 1.09 -23.43 11.20
N LEU A 470 -0.19 -23.09 10.99
CA LEU A 470 -0.77 -21.83 11.43
C LEU A 470 -1.56 -22.01 12.74
N VAL A 471 -1.62 -20.93 13.51
CA VAL A 471 -2.30 -20.84 14.80
C VAL A 471 -3.39 -19.77 14.71
N ALA A 472 -4.62 -20.16 15.00
CA ALA A 472 -5.73 -19.23 15.14
C ALA A 472 -5.76 -18.60 16.55
N VAL A 473 -6.16 -17.33 16.62
CA VAL A 473 -6.37 -16.58 17.86
C VAL A 473 -7.69 -15.80 17.74
N SER A 474 -8.59 -16.03 18.69
CA SER A 474 -9.89 -15.36 18.80
C SER A 474 -10.34 -15.27 20.26
N GLN A 475 -11.51 -14.66 20.51
CA GLN A 475 -12.09 -14.53 21.84
C GLN A 475 -12.72 -15.86 22.30
N GLY A 476 -12.49 -16.23 23.56
CA GLY A 476 -13.12 -17.37 24.22
C GLY A 476 -12.12 -18.42 24.69
N GLY A 477 -12.64 -19.49 25.32
CA GLY A 477 -11.81 -20.63 25.67
C GLY A 477 -11.36 -21.36 24.40
N LEU A 478 -10.05 -21.56 24.25
CA LEU A 478 -9.46 -22.29 23.13
C LEU A 478 -9.50 -23.80 23.40
N ASN A 479 -10.05 -24.55 22.48
CA ASN A 479 -9.96 -26.00 22.40
C ASN A 479 -9.31 -26.38 21.06
N LYS A 480 -8.14 -27.04 21.10
CA LYS A 480 -7.45 -27.49 19.89
C LYS A 480 -7.87 -28.93 19.62
N THR A 481 -8.68 -29.14 18.59
CA THR A 481 -9.22 -30.47 18.26
C THR A 481 -8.23 -31.32 17.48
N SER A 482 -7.54 -30.72 16.51
CA SER A 482 -6.52 -31.38 15.69
C SER A 482 -5.51 -30.35 15.13
N PRO A 483 -4.39 -30.75 14.50
CA PRO A 483 -3.49 -29.81 13.85
C PRO A 483 -4.22 -28.98 12.78
N GLY A 484 -4.15 -27.64 12.87
CA GLY A 484 -4.86 -26.73 11.97
C GLY A 484 -6.33 -26.51 12.30
N GLU A 485 -6.89 -27.18 13.32
CA GLU A 485 -8.28 -27.02 13.74
C GLU A 485 -8.40 -26.49 15.17
N PHE A 486 -9.16 -25.40 15.31
CA PHE A 486 -9.30 -24.65 16.55
C PHE A 486 -10.77 -24.36 16.82
N GLU A 487 -11.20 -24.51 18.06
CA GLU A 487 -12.53 -24.12 18.52
C GLU A 487 -12.42 -23.06 19.61
N PHE A 488 -13.16 -21.97 19.46
CA PHE A 488 -13.26 -20.88 20.42
C PHE A 488 -14.70 -20.76 20.91
N LYS A 489 -14.86 -20.80 22.24
CA LYS A 489 -16.17 -20.63 22.89
C LYS A 489 -16.09 -19.61 24.02
N PRO A 490 -16.51 -18.36 23.78
CA PRO A 490 -16.72 -17.37 24.83
C PRO A 490 -17.68 -17.88 25.92
N LYS A 491 -17.35 -17.62 27.18
CA LYS A 491 -18.21 -17.98 28.32
C LYS A 491 -19.46 -17.09 28.43
N VAL A 492 -19.38 -15.89 27.88
CA VAL A 492 -20.44 -14.88 27.91
C VAL A 492 -20.78 -14.44 26.49
N ALA A 493 -22.00 -13.93 26.30
CA ALA A 493 -22.38 -13.32 25.03
C ALA A 493 -21.50 -12.09 24.77
N LEU A 494 -21.01 -11.96 23.54
CA LEU A 494 -20.15 -10.85 23.12
C LEU A 494 -20.86 -10.01 22.06
N PRO A 495 -20.58 -8.70 21.99
CA PRO A 495 -21.12 -7.88 20.92
C PRO A 495 -20.49 -8.23 19.56
N LYS A 496 -19.20 -8.57 19.55
CA LYS A 496 -18.43 -8.90 18.34
C LYS A 496 -17.24 -9.80 18.66
N ILE A 497 -16.72 -10.46 17.63
CA ILE A 497 -15.47 -11.25 17.69
C ILE A 497 -14.54 -10.89 16.52
N SER A 498 -13.27 -11.25 16.66
CA SER A 498 -12.22 -11.09 15.65
C SER A 498 -11.45 -12.39 15.50
N LEU A 499 -10.80 -12.58 14.36
CA LEU A 499 -9.96 -13.75 14.11
C LEU A 499 -8.63 -13.31 13.52
N LEU A 500 -7.54 -13.75 14.16
CA LEU A 500 -6.18 -13.67 13.65
C LEU A 500 -5.66 -15.08 13.39
N ILE A 501 -4.98 -15.30 12.28
CA ILE A 501 -4.31 -16.57 11.99
C ILE A 501 -2.91 -16.26 11.46
N ALA A 502 -1.88 -16.85 12.05
CA ALA A 502 -0.51 -16.77 11.56
C ALA A 502 0.34 -17.90 12.16
N ASP A 503 1.59 -17.99 11.73
CA ASP A 503 2.66 -18.78 12.33
C ASP A 503 3.15 -18.17 13.66
N TYR A 504 2.26 -18.13 14.66
CA TYR A 504 2.54 -17.51 15.95
C TYR A 504 3.35 -18.41 16.89
N ASN A 505 4.34 -17.80 17.55
CA ASN A 505 4.90 -18.30 18.81
C ASN A 505 4.08 -17.73 19.97
N LYS A 506 3.64 -18.62 20.88
CA LYS A 506 2.89 -18.27 22.10
C LYS A 506 3.86 -18.12 23.28
N TYR A 507 3.84 -16.94 23.90
CA TYR A 507 4.55 -16.64 25.13
C TYR A 507 3.54 -16.40 26.24
N SER A 508 3.63 -17.11 27.36
CA SER A 508 2.59 -17.06 28.38
C SER A 508 3.15 -17.03 29.78
N ILE A 509 2.45 -16.30 30.65
CA ILE A 509 2.67 -16.29 32.09
C ILE A 509 1.34 -16.50 32.81
N LYS A 510 1.38 -17.07 34.02
CA LYS A 510 0.20 -17.21 34.86
C LYS A 510 0.34 -16.34 36.10
N VAL A 511 -0.57 -15.38 36.28
CA VAL A 511 -0.63 -14.48 37.43
C VAL A 511 -2.03 -14.57 38.01
N ASP A 512 -2.16 -14.84 39.31
CA ASP A 512 -3.44 -14.92 40.03
C ASP A 512 -4.51 -15.78 39.32
N SER A 513 -4.11 -16.96 38.83
CA SER A 513 -4.95 -17.91 38.07
C SER A 513 -5.43 -17.44 36.69
N ILE A 514 -4.97 -16.29 36.20
CA ILE A 514 -5.19 -15.80 34.84
C ILE A 514 -3.94 -16.08 34.01
N GLU A 515 -4.11 -16.74 32.86
CA GLU A 515 -3.04 -16.91 31.87
C GLU A 515 -3.03 -15.69 30.94
N TYR A 516 -1.95 -14.92 30.98
CA TYR A 516 -1.66 -13.88 30.02
C TYR A 516 -0.82 -14.48 28.90
N SER A 517 -1.25 -14.30 27.65
CA SER A 517 -0.58 -14.86 26.49
C SER A 517 -0.34 -13.79 25.43
N LEU A 518 0.87 -13.79 24.87
CA LEU A 518 1.29 -12.96 23.75
C LEU A 518 1.60 -13.87 22.57
N PHE A 519 1.02 -13.55 21.42
CA PHE A 519 1.23 -14.28 20.17
C PHE A 519 2.03 -13.39 19.23
N ALA A 520 3.21 -13.86 18.80
CA ALA A 520 4.06 -13.10 17.91
C ALA A 520 4.64 -13.99 16.81
N LYS A 521 4.66 -13.46 15.60
CA LYS A 521 5.26 -14.11 14.44
C LYS A 521 6.78 -14.18 14.61
N GLU A 522 7.38 -15.23 14.06
CA GLU A 522 8.84 -15.37 14.00
C GLU A 522 9.51 -14.15 13.36
N GLY A 523 10.57 -13.64 13.99
CA GLY A 523 11.28 -12.43 13.56
C GLY A 523 10.71 -11.11 14.10
N ASN A 524 9.52 -11.12 14.71
CA ASN A 524 8.87 -9.93 15.29
C ASN A 524 8.92 -9.91 16.83
N GLN A 525 9.93 -10.53 17.44
CA GLN A 525 10.02 -10.73 18.89
C GLN A 525 10.92 -9.74 19.63
N TYR A 526 11.24 -8.59 19.02
CA TYR A 526 12.07 -7.53 19.60
C TYR A 526 11.63 -7.07 21.01
N PHE A 527 10.34 -7.23 21.33
CA PHE A 527 9.80 -6.85 22.64
C PHE A 527 10.25 -7.80 23.76
N LEU A 528 10.65 -9.05 23.47
CA LEU A 528 10.98 -10.05 24.49
C LEU A 528 12.14 -9.61 25.38
N ASP A 529 13.14 -8.95 24.81
CA ASP A 529 14.30 -8.46 25.55
C ASP A 529 13.93 -7.44 26.63
N HIS A 530 12.81 -6.72 26.42
CA HIS A 530 12.29 -5.76 27.37
C HIS A 530 11.47 -6.41 28.48
N PHE A 531 10.97 -7.64 28.30
CA PHE A 531 10.14 -8.33 29.30
C PHE A 531 10.94 -8.96 30.45
N ASN A 532 12.27 -9.09 30.31
CA ASN A 532 13.14 -9.58 31.39
C ASN A 532 13.17 -8.64 32.61
N ASP A 533 12.90 -7.35 32.42
CA ASP A 533 12.90 -6.34 33.49
C ASP A 533 11.54 -6.25 34.24
N PHE A 534 10.51 -6.96 33.79
CA PHE A 534 9.13 -6.82 34.31
C PHE A 534 8.71 -7.90 35.30
N THR A 535 9.58 -8.86 35.65
CA THR A 535 9.23 -9.98 36.56
C THR A 535 8.63 -9.52 37.90
N ASP A 536 9.01 -8.35 38.42
CA ASP A 536 8.47 -7.80 39.67
C ASP A 536 7.27 -6.83 39.51
N SER A 537 6.98 -6.35 38.29
CA SER A 537 6.06 -5.20 38.08
C SER A 537 4.74 -5.55 37.38
N LEU A 538 4.62 -6.75 36.80
CA LEU A 538 3.41 -7.19 36.08
C LEU A 538 2.10 -7.16 36.90
N PRO A 539 2.07 -7.41 38.23
CA PRO A 539 0.85 -7.29 39.02
C PRO A 539 0.25 -5.86 39.04
N ASN A 540 1.04 -4.83 38.71
CA ASN A 540 0.60 -3.43 38.76
C ASN A 540 -0.02 -2.91 37.46
N PHE A 541 0.06 -3.64 36.34
CA PHE A 541 -0.56 -3.24 35.06
C PHE A 541 -2.04 -3.65 34.99
N ARG A 542 -2.88 -3.08 35.85
CA ARG A 542 -4.34 -3.20 35.78
C ARG A 542 -4.98 -2.19 34.80
N SER A 543 -4.42 -1.99 33.61
CA SER A 543 -5.10 -1.36 32.45
C SER A 543 -4.08 -1.06 31.35
N ALA A 544 -3.79 -2.02 30.49
CA ALA A 544 -3.14 -1.73 29.21
C ALA A 544 -3.85 -2.51 28.11
N THR A 545 -4.62 -1.76 27.32
CA THR A 545 -5.31 -2.19 26.12
C THR A 545 -4.30 -2.82 25.15
N ALA A 546 -4.62 -3.99 24.61
CA ALA A 546 -3.78 -4.67 23.62
C ALA A 546 -3.58 -3.78 22.38
N PHE A 547 -2.34 -3.35 22.14
CA PHE A 547 -1.93 -2.78 20.86
C PHE A 547 -1.40 -3.92 20.00
N CYS A 548 -2.05 -4.18 18.85
CA CYS A 548 -1.38 -4.84 17.73
C CYS A 548 -0.38 -3.84 17.16
N VAL A 549 0.90 -4.02 17.46
CA VAL A 549 1.99 -3.38 16.71
C VAL A 549 2.35 -4.36 15.60
N GLY A 550 1.92 -4.03 14.38
CA GLY A 550 2.25 -4.75 13.16
C GLY A 550 3.34 -4.04 12.36
#